data_AF-A0A963MLQ7-F1
#
_entry.id   AF-A0A963MLQ7-F1
#
_cell.length_a   1.000
_cell.length_b   1.000
_cell.length_c   1.000
_cell.angle_alpha   90.00
_cell.angle_beta   90.00
_cell.angle_gamma   90.00
#
_symmetry.space_group_name_H-M   'P 1'
#
loop_
_entity.id
_entity.type
_entity.pdbx_description
1 polymer ?
#
loop_
_entity_poly.entity_id
_entity_poly.type
_entity_poly.pdbx_seq_one_letter_code
_entity_poly.pdbx_strand_id
1 'polypeptide(L)'
;METPARKQRGADKTARIPIKIVPAERLKKPDWIRIKLGAGMEAERFNEIKATLRDHKLHTVCEEASCPNIHECFGKGTATFMIMG
;
A
#
# COMPACT_ATOMS: atom_id res chain seq x y z
N MET A 1 23.29 -1.11 -10.41
CA MET A 1 21.94 -0.59 -10.63
C MET A 1 20.99 -1.77 -10.44
N GLU A 2 20.58 -2.05 -9.21
CA GLU A 2 19.71 -3.21 -8.93
C GLU A 2 18.33 -2.97 -9.56
N THR A 3 17.91 -3.89 -10.42
CA THR A 3 16.56 -3.93 -10.95
C THR A 3 15.60 -4.09 -9.75
N PRO A 4 14.56 -3.25 -9.59
CA PRO A 4 13.64 -3.43 -8.47
C PRO A 4 13.00 -4.81 -8.58
N ALA A 5 13.21 -5.65 -7.56
CA ALA A 5 12.62 -6.97 -7.50
C ALA A 5 11.10 -6.86 -7.70
N ARG A 6 10.53 -7.74 -8.54
CA ARG A 6 9.10 -7.76 -8.84
C ARG A 6 8.27 -7.75 -7.54
N LYS A 7 7.50 -6.68 -7.31
CA LYS A 7 6.65 -6.54 -6.11
C LYS A 7 5.64 -7.68 -6.04
N GLN A 8 5.73 -8.49 -4.98
CA GLN A 8 4.83 -9.62 -4.75
C GLN A 8 3.47 -9.12 -4.25
N ARG A 9 2.38 -9.64 -4.84
CA ARG A 9 1.01 -9.26 -4.48
C ARG A 9 0.12 -10.49 -4.35
N GLY A 10 -0.85 -10.45 -3.46
CA GLY A 10 -1.85 -11.51 -3.30
C GLY A 10 -1.22 -12.88 -3.08
N ALA A 11 -1.51 -13.83 -3.97
CA ALA A 11 -1.01 -15.20 -3.91
C ALA A 11 0.53 -15.28 -3.93
N ASP A 12 1.21 -14.42 -4.70
CA ASP A 12 2.67 -14.39 -4.76
C ASP A 12 3.28 -14.07 -3.39
N LYS A 13 2.62 -13.22 -2.61
CA LYS A 13 3.08 -12.81 -1.28
C LYS A 13 2.81 -13.89 -0.23
N THR A 14 1.70 -14.62 -0.35
CA THR A 14 1.29 -15.63 0.62
C THR A 14 1.84 -17.04 0.33
N ALA A 15 2.37 -17.29 -0.85
CA ALA A 15 2.88 -18.61 -1.26
C ALA A 15 3.93 -19.20 -0.31
N ARG A 16 4.76 -18.34 0.31
CA ARG A 16 5.86 -18.72 1.21
C ARG A 16 5.42 -19.03 2.64
N ILE A 17 4.19 -18.68 3.02
CA ILE A 17 3.68 -18.89 4.37
C ILE A 17 3.55 -20.41 4.61
N PRO A 18 4.03 -20.93 5.77
CA PRO A 18 3.94 -22.35 6.08
C PRO A 18 2.49 -22.83 6.24
N ILE A 19 1.62 -21.94 6.74
CA ILE A 19 0.18 -22.16 6.83
C ILE A 19 -0.47 -21.79 5.49
N LYS A 20 -1.11 -22.76 4.82
CA LYS A 20 -1.76 -22.54 3.53
C LYS A 20 -3.16 -21.99 3.68
N ILE A 21 -3.47 -20.97 2.89
CA ILE A 21 -4.80 -20.35 2.83
C ILE A 21 -5.70 -21.29 2.02
N VAL A 22 -6.72 -21.85 2.65
CA VAL A 22 -7.74 -22.62 1.96
C VAL A 22 -8.58 -21.67 1.11
N PRO A 23 -8.71 -21.88 -0.21
CA PRO A 23 -9.55 -21.04 -1.05
C PRO A 23 -11.00 -21.09 -0.56
N ALA A 24 -11.56 -19.91 -0.26
CA ALA A 24 -12.96 -19.73 0.07
C ALA A 24 -13.61 -18.82 -0.98
N GLU A 25 -14.94 -18.86 -1.07
CA GLU A 25 -15.69 -17.96 -1.92
C GLU A 25 -15.42 -16.49 -1.53
N ARG A 26 -15.07 -15.66 -2.52
CA ARG A 26 -14.82 -14.24 -2.27
C ARG A 26 -16.14 -13.52 -2.06
N LEU A 27 -16.41 -13.18 -0.80
CA LEU A 27 -17.53 -12.32 -0.45
C LEU A 27 -17.34 -10.91 -1.03
N LYS A 28 -18.42 -10.35 -1.57
CA LYS A 28 -18.45 -8.96 -2.02
C LYS A 28 -18.26 -8.05 -0.79
N LYS A 29 -17.42 -7.04 -0.92
CA LYS A 29 -17.31 -5.99 0.11
C LYS A 29 -18.65 -5.26 0.23
N PRO A 30 -19.14 -4.97 1.45
CA PRO A 30 -20.30 -4.12 1.66
C PRO A 30 -20.15 -2.76 0.97
N ASP A 31 -21.26 -2.14 0.57
CA ASP A 31 -21.24 -0.90 -0.22
C ASP A 31 -20.62 0.29 0.54
N TRP A 32 -20.61 0.27 1.87
CA TRP A 32 -19.97 1.29 2.70
C TRP A 32 -18.44 1.19 2.76
N ILE A 33 -17.82 0.06 2.38
CA ILE A 33 -16.36 -0.10 2.34
C ILE A 33 -15.83 0.35 0.97
N ARG A 34 -15.80 1.67 0.76
CA ARG A 34 -15.26 2.29 -0.45
C ARG A 34 -14.28 3.40 -0.10
N ILE A 35 -13.19 3.45 -0.84
CA ILE A 35 -12.19 4.51 -0.68
C ILE A 35 -12.71 5.81 -1.30
N LYS A 36 -12.31 6.93 -0.72
CA LYS A 36 -12.47 8.27 -1.31
C LYS A 36 -11.09 8.73 -1.77
N LEU A 37 -11.00 9.20 -3.01
CA LEU A 37 -9.78 9.81 -3.51
C LEU A 37 -9.78 11.28 -3.09
N GLY A 38 -8.66 11.74 -2.53
CA GLY A 38 -8.45 13.17 -2.25
C GLY A 38 -8.37 13.97 -3.55
N ALA A 39 -8.68 15.27 -3.47
CA ALA A 39 -8.61 16.20 -4.58
C ALA A 39 -7.85 17.48 -4.18
N GLY A 40 -7.40 18.27 -5.16
CA GLY A 40 -6.64 19.49 -4.92
C GLY A 40 -5.39 19.25 -4.06
N MET A 41 -5.24 20.04 -2.99
CA MET A 41 -4.08 20.00 -2.09
C MET A 41 -3.78 18.61 -1.50
N GLU A 42 -4.81 17.80 -1.22
CA GLU A 42 -4.60 16.44 -0.70
C GLU A 42 -3.96 15.52 -1.75
N ALA A 43 -4.35 15.67 -3.02
CA ALA A 43 -3.77 14.91 -4.11
C ALA A 43 -2.31 15.35 -4.39
N GLU A 44 -2.02 16.63 -4.27
CA GLU A 44 -0.66 17.17 -4.37
C GLU A 44 0.25 16.62 -3.28
N ARG A 45 -0.16 16.70 -2.00
CA ARG A 45 0.60 16.12 -0.88
C ARG A 45 0.79 14.61 -1.00
N PHE A 46 -0.23 13.90 -1.49
CA PHE A 46 -0.11 12.47 -1.77
C PHE A 46 1.04 12.19 -2.74
N ASN A 47 1.13 12.95 -3.84
CA ASN A 47 2.17 12.78 -4.84
C ASN A 47 3.54 13.18 -4.32
N GLU A 48 3.63 14.25 -3.54
CA GLU A 48 4.85 14.71 -2.89
C GLU A 48 5.44 13.62 -1.98
N ILE A 49 4.65 13.11 -1.03
CA ILE A 49 5.12 12.07 -0.10
C ILE A 49 5.52 10.81 -0.86
N LYS A 50 4.72 10.41 -1.85
CA LYS A 50 5.04 9.24 -2.67
C LYS A 50 6.34 9.41 -3.45
N ALA A 51 6.63 10.61 -3.94
CA ALA A 51 7.89 10.92 -4.62
C ALA A 51 9.07 10.87 -3.64
N THR A 52 8.95 11.54 -2.49
CA THR A 52 9.97 11.58 -1.43
C THR A 52 10.33 10.19 -0.92
N LEU A 53 9.32 9.33 -0.67
CA LEU A 53 9.55 7.95 -0.24
C LEU A 53 10.35 7.13 -1.26
N ARG A 54 10.06 7.32 -2.56
CA ARG A 54 10.76 6.63 -3.65
C ARG A 54 12.19 7.13 -3.83
N ASP A 55 12.40 8.44 -3.74
CA ASP A 55 13.72 9.05 -3.84
C ASP A 55 14.67 8.51 -2.74
N HIS A 56 14.16 8.41 -1.51
CA HIS A 56 14.90 7.88 -0.38
C HIS A 56 14.87 6.34 -0.25
N LYS A 57 14.23 5.63 -1.19
CA LYS A 57 14.10 4.15 -1.17
C LYS A 57 13.53 3.61 0.16
N LEU A 58 12.57 4.32 0.74
CA LEU A 58 11.95 3.96 2.02
C LEU A 58 10.72 3.08 1.81
N HIS A 59 10.56 2.08 2.68
CA HIS A 59 9.40 1.20 2.69
C HIS A 59 8.36 1.66 3.71
N THR A 60 7.09 1.60 3.34
CA THR A 60 5.97 1.92 4.23
C THR A 60 4.96 0.79 4.28
N VAL A 61 4.32 0.60 5.44
CA VAL A 61 3.19 -0.34 5.55
C VAL A 61 2.02 0.11 4.67
N CYS A 62 1.90 1.43 4.42
CA CYS A 62 0.90 2.02 3.54
C CYS A 62 0.95 1.40 2.13
N GLU A 63 2.15 1.30 1.53
CA GLU A 63 2.34 0.73 0.20
C GLU A 63 2.47 -0.80 0.20
N GLU A 64 3.08 -1.40 1.23
CA GLU A 64 3.33 -2.85 1.28
C GLU A 64 2.10 -3.69 1.67
N ALA A 65 1.19 -3.11 2.46
CA ALA A 65 -0.09 -3.75 2.81
C ALA A 65 -1.22 -3.41 1.83
N SER A 66 -0.98 -2.57 0.81
CA SER A 66 -2.03 -2.02 -0.06
C SER A 66 -3.16 -1.37 0.76
N CYS A 67 -2.77 -0.52 1.72
CA CYS A 67 -3.69 0.08 2.68
C CYS A 67 -4.77 0.92 1.97
N PRO A 68 -6.07 0.72 2.24
CA PRO A 68 -7.13 1.49 1.60
C PRO A 68 -7.12 2.98 1.97
N ASN A 69 -6.45 3.36 3.06
CA ASN A 69 -6.41 4.73 3.57
C ASN A 69 -5.18 5.52 3.07
N ILE A 70 -4.36 4.96 2.18
CA ILE A 70 -3.11 5.60 1.72
C ILE A 70 -3.32 7.00 1.15
N HIS A 71 -4.44 7.22 0.44
CA HIS A 71 -4.78 8.54 -0.12
C HIS A 71 -5.03 9.58 0.97
N GLU A 72 -5.75 9.21 2.02
CA GLU A 72 -6.03 10.09 3.15
C GLU A 72 -4.78 10.33 3.99
N CYS A 73 -4.04 9.28 4.33
CA CYS A 73 -2.85 9.38 5.17
C CYS A 73 -1.78 10.26 4.51
N PHE A 74 -1.42 9.98 3.25
CA PHE A 74 -0.42 10.79 2.56
C PHE A 74 -0.98 12.19 2.22
N GLY A 75 -2.27 12.29 1.88
CA GLY A 75 -2.92 13.60 1.67
C GLY A 75 -2.86 14.51 2.90
N LYS A 76 -2.72 13.94 4.10
CA LYS A 76 -2.55 14.66 5.38
C LYS A 76 -1.10 14.84 5.82
N GLY A 77 -0.10 14.37 5.06
CA GLY A 77 1.31 14.46 5.48
C GLY A 77 1.81 13.26 6.29
N THR A 78 1.05 12.18 6.42
CA THR A 78 1.35 11.07 7.35
C THR A 78 1.74 9.79 6.63
N ALA A 79 2.89 9.22 7.01
CA ALA A 79 3.34 7.91 6.55
C ALA A 79 3.82 7.04 7.73
N THR A 80 3.65 5.73 7.62
CA THR A 80 4.16 4.77 8.62
C THR A 80 5.21 3.88 7.97
N PHE A 81 6.45 4.02 8.45
CA PHE A 81 7.62 3.36 7.88
C PHE A 81 7.78 1.91 8.37
N MET A 82 8.41 1.10 7.54
CA MET A 82 8.91 -0.22 7.92
C MET A 82 10.43 -0.17 7.93
N ILE A 83 11.03 -0.31 9.11
CA ILE A 83 12.47 -0.12 9.33
C ILE A 83 13.33 -1.34 8.97
N MET A 84 12.74 -2.53 8.87
CA MET A 84 13.43 -3.79 8.53
C MET A 84 12.98 -4.41 7.21
N GLY A 85 12.31 -3.61 6.36
CA GLY A 85 12.01 -3.93 4.95
C GLY A 85 11.54 -5.35 4.69
#